data_AF-A0A0P0SME2-F1
#
_entry.id   AF-A0A0P0SME2-F1
#
_cell.length_a   1.000
_cell.length_b   1.000
_cell.length_c   1.000
_cell.angle_alpha   90.00
_cell.angle_beta   90.00
_cell.angle_gamma   90.00
#
_symmetry.space_group_name_H-M   'P 1'
#
loop_
_entity.id
_entity.type
_entity.pdbx_description
1 polymer ?
#
loop_
_entity_poly.entity_id
_entity_poly.type
_entity_poly.pdbx_seq_one_letter_code
_entity_poly.pdbx_strand_id
1 'polypeptide(L)' 'MTCSDAAVEATVAVLLDDEMALVDTGAGTHEQVSIALVSAAVGDRVLVHVGEAIGRLG' A
#
# COMPACT_ATOMS: atom_id res chain seq x y z
N MET A 1 -9.49 -23.03 5.48
CA MET A 1 -8.45 -22.01 5.32
C MET A 1 -9.14 -20.78 4.77
N THR A 2 -9.42 -19.78 5.61
CA THR A 2 -9.93 -18.51 5.11
C THR A 2 -8.77 -17.81 4.41
N CYS A 3 -8.85 -17.66 3.09
CA CYS A 3 -8.06 -16.66 2.39
C CYS A 3 -8.38 -15.35 3.10
N SER A 4 -7.46 -14.84 3.90
CA SER A 4 -7.68 -13.66 4.72
C SER A 4 -7.72 -12.48 3.76
N ASP A 5 -8.92 -12.18 3.29
CA ASP A 5 -9.29 -11.04 2.43
C ASP A 5 -9.19 -9.72 3.23
N ALA A 6 -8.21 -9.64 4.13
CA ALA A 6 -8.04 -8.52 5.04
C ALA A 6 -7.08 -7.53 4.40
N ALA A 7 -7.54 -6.29 4.22
CA ALA A 7 -6.65 -5.22 3.84
C ALA A 7 -5.61 -4.96 4.95
N VAL A 8 -4.36 -4.75 4.55
CA VAL A 8 -3.24 -4.50 5.46
C VAL A 8 -2.90 -3.02 5.43
N GLU A 9 -2.71 -2.41 6.60
CA GLU A 9 -2.19 -1.05 6.69
C GLU A 9 -0.71 -1.04 6.32
N ALA A 10 -0.32 -0.16 5.40
CA ALA A 10 1.05 0.01 4.96
C ALA A 10 1.39 1.50 4.85
N THR A 11 2.65 1.85 5.09
CA THR A 11 3.14 3.23 4.96
C THR A 11 3.86 3.39 3.63
N VAL A 12 3.53 4.42 2.85
CA VAL A 12 4.20 4.70 1.58
C VAL A 12 5.62 5.18 1.86
N ALA A 13 6.61 4.39 1.46
CA ALA A 13 8.02 4.71 1.64
C ALA A 13 8.58 5.48 0.43
N VAL A 14 8.20 5.07 -0.78
CA VAL A 14 8.71 5.65 -2.04
C VAL A 14 7.62 5.62 -3.11
N LEU A 15 7.49 6.69 -3.89
CA LEU A 15 6.67 6.72 -5.09
C LEU A 15 7.52 6.28 -6.30
N LEU A 16 6.93 5.45 -7.15
CA LEU A 16 7.51 4.97 -8.39
C LEU A 16 6.74 5.52 -9.59
N ASP A 17 7.23 5.25 -10.79
CA ASP A 17 6.51 5.52 -12.03
C ASP A 17 5.27 4.62 -12.16
N ASP A 18 4.42 4.91 -13.15
CA ASP A 18 3.21 4.13 -13.48
C ASP A 18 2.23 3.94 -12.31
N GLU A 19 2.11 4.95 -11.45
CA GLU A 19 1.20 4.93 -10.28
C GLU A 19 1.48 3.77 -9.32
N MET A 20 2.76 3.39 -9.19
CA MET A 20 3.23 2.39 -8.24
C MET A 20 3.92 3.03 -7.04
N ALA A 21 3.96 2.32 -5.92
CA ALA A 21 4.68 2.74 -4.72
C ALA A 21 5.33 1.55 -4.01
N LEU A 22 6.46 1.81 -3.34
CA LEU A 22 6.97 0.90 -2.32
C LEU A 22 6.34 1.25 -0.98
N VAL A 23 5.74 0.27 -0.33
CA VAL A 23 5.10 0.43 0.98
C VAL A 23 5.76 -0.45 2.03
N ASP A 24 5.83 0.03 3.27
CA ASP A 24 6.25 -0.72 4.44
C ASP A 24 5.02 -1.21 5.22
N THR A 25 4.87 -2.53 5.36
CA THR A 25 3.80 -3.19 6.12
C THR A 25 4.17 -3.42 7.59
N GLY A 26 5.34 -2.95 8.03
CA GLY A 26 5.88 -3.16 9.38
C GLY A 26 6.62 -4.49 9.55
N ALA A 27 6.69 -5.32 8.50
CA ALA A 27 7.43 -6.58 8.50
C ALA A 27 8.94 -6.40 8.21
N GLY A 28 9.40 -5.17 7.96
CA GLY A 28 10.79 -4.86 7.63
C GLY A 28 11.17 -5.09 6.16
N THR A 29 10.18 -5.37 5.30
CA THR A 29 10.33 -5.48 3.85
C THR A 29 9.40 -4.50 3.16
N HIS A 30 9.86 -3.90 2.06
CA HIS A 30 9.01 -3.08 1.21
C HIS A 30 8.33 -3.93 0.14
N GLU A 31 7.05 -3.67 -0.08
CA GLU A 31 6.24 -4.30 -1.13
C GLU A 31 5.88 -3.27 -2.19
N GLN A 32 5.86 -3.71 -3.46
CA GLN A 32 5.43 -2.85 -4.56
C GLN A 32 3.91 -2.96 -4.72
N VAL A 33 3.24 -1.82 -4.63
CA VAL A 33 1.77 -1.71 -4.59
C VAL A 33 1.30 -0.66 -5.57
N SER A 34 0.20 -0.94 -6.28
CA SER A 34 -0.45 0.04 -7.13
C SER A 34 -1.20 1.07 -6.29
N ILE A 35 -0.97 2.35 -6.55
CA ILE A 35 -1.67 3.49 -5.96
C ILE A 35 -2.58 4.21 -6.96
N ALA A 36 -2.81 3.63 -8.15
CA ALA A 36 -3.65 4.25 -9.19
C ALA A 36 -5.07 4.60 -8.70
N LEU A 37 -5.60 3.85 -7.72
CA LEU A 37 -6.94 4.06 -7.17
C LEU A 37 -6.98 5.09 -6.03
N VAL A 38 -5.82 5.50 -5.49
CA VAL A 38 -5.72 6.33 -4.29
C VAL A 38 -4.57 7.31 -4.42
N SER A 39 -4.86 8.61 -4.35
CA SER A 39 -3.81 9.64 -4.28
C SER A 39 -3.09 9.57 -2.93
N ALA A 40 -1.88 9.00 -2.94
CA ALA A 40 -1.00 8.87 -1.79
C ALA A 40 0.35 9.56 -2.04
N ALA A 41 0.92 10.08 -0.96
CA ALA A 41 2.25 10.67 -0.90
C ALA A 41 3.17 9.85 0.02
N VAL A 42 4.48 10.07 -0.09
CA VAL A 42 5.45 9.46 0.85
C VAL A 42 5.10 9.85 2.29
N GLY A 43 5.05 8.85 3.17
CA GLY A 43 4.66 8.97 4.57
C GLY A 43 3.17 8.72 4.84
N ASP A 44 2.33 8.65 3.80
CA ASP A 44 0.92 8.33 3.97
C ASP A 44 0.73 6.87 4.37
N ARG A 45 -0.34 6.61 5.13
CA ARG A 45 -0.82 5.26 5.41
C ARG A 45 -1.93 4.90 4.45
N VAL A 46 -1.87 3.69 3.92
CA VAL A 46 -2.84 3.16 2.97
C VAL A 46 -3.27 1.77 3.38
N LEU A 47 -4.49 1.40 3.00
CA LEU A 47 -4.99 0.03 3.09
C LEU A 47 -4.69 -0.68 1.78
N VAL A 48 -3.96 -1.78 1.86
CA VAL A 48 -3.53 -2.59 0.72
C VAL A 48 -4.30 -3.90 0.70
N HIS A 49 -4.84 -4.24 -0.46
CA HIS A 49 -5.55 -5.49 -0.69
C HIS A 49 -5.09 -6.10 -2.02
N VAL A 50 -4.57 -7.33 -1.99
CA VAL A 50 -4.06 -8.06 -3.18
C VAL A 50 -3.07 -7.22 -4.01
N GLY A 51 -2.24 -6.40 -3.36
CA GLY A 51 -1.24 -5.55 -4.03
C GLY A 51 -1.77 -4.22 -4.58
N GLU A 52 -3.01 -3.86 -4.30
CA GLU A 52 -3.61 -2.56 -4.65
C GLU A 52 -3.92 -1.75 -3.40
N ALA A 53 -3.60 -0.46 -3.41
CA ALA A 53 -4.06 0.48 -2.41
C ALA A 53 -5.53 0.81 -2.67
N ILE A 54 -6.41 0.47 -1.72
CA ILE A 54 -7.86 0.66 -1.83
C ILE A 54 -8.40 1.79 -0.95
N GLY A 55 -7.57 2.36 -0.09
CA GLY A 55 -7.92 3.53 0.71
C GLY A 55 -6.70 4.17 1.36
N ARG A 56 -6.78 5.46 1.65
CA ARG A 56 -5.79 6.20 2.44
C ARG A 56 -6.33 6.41 3.85
N LEU A 57 -5.47 6.26 4.84
CA LEU A 57 -5.73 6.59 6.23
C LEU A 57 -5.10 7.96 6.50
N GLY A 58 -5.96 8.91 6.86
CA GLY A 58 -5.63 10.31 7.14
C GLY A 58 -6.70 10.93 8.01
#